data_AF-A0A3N5UEJ2-F1
#
_entry.id   AF-A0A3N5UEJ2-F1
#
_cell.length_a   1.000
_cell.length_b   1.000
_cell.length_c   1.000
_cell.angle_alpha   90.00
_cell.angle_beta   90.00
_cell.angle_gamma   90.00
#
_symmetry.space_group_name_H-M   'P 1'
#
loop_
_entity.id
_entity.type
_entity.pdbx_description
1 polymer ?
#
loop_
_entity_poly.entity_id
_entity_poly.type
_entity_poly.pdbx_seq_one_letter_code
_entity_poly.pdbx_strand_id
1 'polypeptide(L)'
;SYEKYADVFRPGHGDITYQAKYGIRDWRGGGRASARETVARVAAGAVAKAVLDRENIAVSSCTVELGGIKAVRMNPESVSKNAFFCPDMKAALKMGKLVKEVKKKGDSIGGIVEIEARGVPAGLGEPVFDKLDADIAKGLMSIGAVKGVEIGAGFSAAGITGSENNDPITPEGFLTNKAGGILAGISNRDVISIRVAVKPIPSIETEQNTIDISGKQRTISVKGRHDVSAIPRVNVVCEAMVSLVIADHLLRQRAITR
;
A
#
# COMPACT_ATOMS: atom_id res chain seq x y z
N SER A 1 6.31 28.41 0.47
CA SER A 1 4.95 28.70 0.96
C SER A 1 4.44 27.77 2.08
N TYR A 2 5.28 26.92 2.69
CA TYR A 2 4.98 26.18 3.95
C TYR A 2 5.40 26.92 5.23
N GLU A 3 6.00 28.11 5.10
CA GLU A 3 6.57 28.90 6.19
C GLU A 3 5.58 29.23 7.31
N LYS A 4 4.33 29.47 6.95
CA LYS A 4 3.19 29.62 7.88
C LYS A 4 2.93 28.40 8.77
N TYR A 5 3.59 27.28 8.53
CA TYR A 5 3.48 26.04 9.31
C TYR A 5 4.82 25.64 9.97
N ALA A 6 5.81 26.53 9.98
CA ALA A 6 7.16 26.25 10.49
C ALA A 6 7.17 25.99 12.00
N ASP A 7 6.31 26.69 12.74
CA ASP A 7 6.21 26.64 14.21
C ASP A 7 5.16 25.64 14.71
N VAL A 8 4.41 24.96 13.84
CA VAL A 8 3.32 24.04 14.24
C VAL A 8 3.53 22.62 13.75
N PHE A 9 3.15 21.63 14.57
CA PHE A 9 3.12 20.24 14.13
C PHE A 9 1.83 19.95 13.36
N ARG A 10 1.92 19.34 12.18
CA ARG A 10 0.72 19.01 11.38
C ARG A 10 0.13 17.67 11.87
N PRO A 11 -1.16 17.63 12.25
CA PRO A 11 -1.82 16.38 12.61
C PRO A 11 -1.66 15.32 11.51
N GLY A 12 -1.38 14.09 11.93
CA GLY A 12 -1.20 12.95 11.03
C GLY A 12 0.08 12.93 10.19
N HIS A 13 0.95 13.95 10.27
CA HIS A 13 2.31 13.93 9.71
C HIS A 13 3.33 13.44 10.74
N GLY A 14 4.55 13.17 10.28
CA GLY A 14 5.68 12.80 11.15
C GLY A 14 6.36 13.98 11.86
N ASP A 15 5.77 15.19 11.86
CA ASP A 15 6.46 16.40 12.32
C ASP A 15 6.94 16.30 13.77
N ILE A 16 6.03 15.96 14.69
CA ILE A 16 6.32 15.85 16.12
C ILE A 16 7.25 14.66 16.43
N THR A 17 7.10 13.56 15.70
CA THR A 17 7.92 12.36 15.91
C THR A 17 9.34 12.53 15.37
N TYR A 18 9.53 13.27 14.28
CA TYR A 18 10.86 13.65 13.79
C TYR A 18 11.54 14.62 14.76
N GLN A 19 10.81 15.62 15.26
CA GLN A 19 11.32 16.53 16.29
C GLN A 19 11.76 15.76 17.54
N ALA A 20 10.94 14.83 18.03
CA ALA A 20 11.27 14.01 19.19
C ALA A 20 12.47 13.07 18.94
N LYS A 21 12.57 12.47 17.76
CA LYS A 21 13.63 11.51 17.41
C LYS A 21 14.99 12.18 17.16
N TYR A 22 14.99 13.32 16.49
CA TYR A 22 16.21 13.95 15.97
C TYR A 22 16.53 15.30 16.61
N GLY A 23 15.65 15.85 17.45
CA GLY A 23 15.78 17.22 17.96
C GLY A 23 15.53 18.32 16.91
N ILE A 24 15.29 17.93 15.66
CA ILE A 24 15.01 18.81 14.53
C ILE A 24 13.96 18.18 13.61
N ARG A 25 13.12 19.00 12.99
CA ARG A 25 12.27 18.59 11.86
C ARG A 25 12.47 19.53 10.67
N ASP A 26 12.30 18.99 9.47
CA ASP A 26 12.18 19.81 8.27
C ASP A 26 10.70 20.13 7.98
N TRP A 27 10.29 21.36 8.29
CA TRP A 27 8.93 21.84 8.09
C TRP A 27 8.61 22.23 6.64
N ARG A 28 9.62 22.36 5.77
CA ARG A 28 9.46 22.90 4.41
C ARG A 28 8.70 21.98 3.47
N GLY A 29 8.42 20.74 3.90
CA GLY A 29 7.80 19.71 3.09
C GLY A 29 8.79 19.09 2.09
N GLY A 30 8.34 18.06 1.35
CA GLY A 30 9.13 17.48 0.25
C GLY A 30 10.39 16.67 0.61
N GLY A 31 10.76 16.57 1.90
CA GLY A 31 11.91 15.79 2.38
C GLY A 31 11.61 14.31 2.66
N ARG A 32 12.41 13.66 3.52
CA ARG A 32 12.32 12.20 3.82
C ARG A 32 10.96 11.71 4.33
N ALA A 33 10.17 12.58 4.96
CA ALA A 33 8.82 12.26 5.42
C ALA A 33 7.74 12.44 4.34
N SER A 34 8.11 12.95 3.16
CA SER A 34 7.20 13.20 2.03
C SER A 34 7.09 11.97 1.12
N ALA A 35 5.95 11.83 0.46
CA ALA A 35 5.78 10.88 -0.64
C ALA A 35 6.74 11.12 -1.81
N ARG A 36 7.53 12.20 -1.84
CA ARG A 36 8.54 12.41 -2.89
C ARG A 36 9.55 11.26 -2.97
N GLU A 37 9.87 10.61 -1.86
CA GLU A 37 10.78 9.46 -1.82
C GLU A 37 10.26 8.26 -2.63
N THR A 38 8.94 8.11 -2.80
CA THR A 38 8.38 6.96 -3.54
C THR A 38 8.76 6.94 -5.02
N VAL A 39 9.23 8.07 -5.59
CA VAL A 39 9.78 8.08 -6.95
C VAL A 39 11.00 7.17 -7.08
N ALA A 40 11.85 7.12 -6.05
CA ALA A 40 13.03 6.25 -6.04
C ALA A 40 12.62 4.78 -5.93
N ARG A 41 11.58 4.48 -5.14
CA ARG A 41 11.00 3.14 -5.04
C ARG A 41 10.46 2.66 -6.38
N VAL A 42 9.70 3.50 -7.09
CA VAL A 42 9.15 3.15 -8.40
C VAL A 42 10.27 2.95 -9.43
N ALA A 43 11.31 3.79 -9.42
CA ALA A 43 12.47 3.62 -10.29
C ALA A 43 13.20 2.28 -10.02
N ALA A 44 13.43 1.94 -8.75
CA ALA A 44 14.02 0.65 -8.37
C ALA A 44 13.10 -0.53 -8.72
N GLY A 45 11.78 -0.37 -8.52
CA GLY A 45 10.77 -1.35 -8.90
C GLY A 45 10.76 -1.66 -10.39
N ALA A 46 11.04 -0.67 -11.26
CA ALA A 46 11.18 -0.90 -12.69
C ALA A 46 12.37 -1.83 -13.02
N VAL A 47 13.48 -1.70 -12.29
CA VAL A 47 14.64 -2.61 -12.43
C VAL A 47 14.28 -4.01 -11.94
N ALA A 48 13.62 -4.12 -10.78
CA ALA A 48 13.14 -5.40 -10.27
C ALA A 48 12.17 -6.08 -11.25
N LYS A 49 11.24 -5.31 -11.82
CA LYS A 49 10.30 -5.82 -12.83
C LYS A 49 11.03 -6.37 -14.05
N ALA A 50 12.06 -5.70 -14.55
CA ALA A 50 12.86 -6.23 -15.67
C ALA A 50 13.59 -7.56 -15.35
N VAL A 51 13.88 -7.84 -14.08
CA VAL A 51 14.39 -9.14 -13.63
C VAL A 51 13.25 -10.18 -13.58
N LEU A 52 12.12 -9.81 -12.99
CA LEU A 52 10.94 -10.69 -12.82
C LEU A 52 10.29 -11.07 -14.15
N ASP A 53 10.26 -10.17 -15.13
CA ASP A 53 9.71 -10.41 -16.47
C ASP A 53 10.43 -11.58 -17.17
N ARG A 54 11.73 -11.78 -16.91
CA ARG A 54 12.51 -12.91 -17.46
C ARG A 54 12.08 -14.27 -16.89
N GLU A 55 11.45 -14.25 -15.71
CA GLU A 55 10.91 -15.43 -15.04
C GLU A 55 9.42 -15.61 -15.27
N ASN A 56 8.79 -14.78 -16.11
CA ASN A 56 7.34 -14.72 -16.29
C ASN A 56 6.58 -14.41 -14.98
N ILE A 57 7.20 -13.66 -14.07
CA ILE A 57 6.56 -13.18 -12.84
C ILE A 57 5.97 -11.79 -13.10
N ALA A 58 4.65 -11.65 -12.92
CA ALA A 58 3.93 -10.40 -13.12
C ALA A 58 3.33 -9.90 -11.81
N VAL A 59 3.54 -8.61 -11.51
CA VAL A 59 2.94 -7.91 -10.36
C VAL A 59 2.00 -6.84 -10.89
N SER A 60 0.77 -6.80 -10.37
CA SER A 60 -0.25 -5.82 -10.75
C SER A 60 -1.09 -5.41 -9.54
N SER A 61 -1.63 -4.20 -9.56
CA SER A 61 -2.49 -3.68 -8.51
C SER A 61 -3.77 -3.03 -9.03
N CYS A 62 -4.77 -2.95 -8.18
CA CYS A 62 -5.98 -2.19 -8.43
C CYS A 62 -6.59 -1.63 -7.14
N THR A 63 -7.44 -0.61 -7.28
CA THR A 63 -8.17 -0.03 -6.16
C THR A 63 -9.49 -0.77 -5.92
N VAL A 64 -9.59 -1.43 -4.77
CA VAL A 64 -10.80 -2.19 -4.37
C VAL A 64 -11.70 -1.43 -3.41
N GLU A 65 -11.19 -0.38 -2.76
CA GLU A 65 -12.03 0.52 -1.95
C GLU A 65 -11.50 1.96 -1.97
N LEU A 66 -12.40 2.94 -1.99
CA LEU A 66 -12.06 4.36 -1.79
C LEU A 66 -13.18 5.05 -1.01
N GLY A 67 -12.85 5.60 0.18
CA GLY A 67 -13.80 6.29 1.04
C GLY A 67 -15.03 5.45 1.41
N GLY A 68 -14.87 4.15 1.63
CA GLY A 68 -15.96 3.22 1.93
C GLY A 68 -16.72 2.67 0.71
N ILE A 69 -16.45 3.16 -0.51
CA ILE A 69 -17.03 2.62 -1.73
C ILE A 69 -16.19 1.43 -2.18
N LYS A 70 -16.74 0.23 -2.04
CA LYS A 70 -16.10 -1.03 -2.44
C LYS A 70 -16.37 -1.39 -3.90
N ALA A 71 -15.37 -1.93 -4.57
CA ALA A 71 -15.54 -2.65 -5.83
C ALA A 71 -16.27 -3.96 -5.56
N VAL A 72 -17.25 -4.30 -6.40
CA VAL A 72 -17.99 -5.58 -6.30
C VAL A 72 -17.64 -6.49 -7.47
N ARG A 73 -17.23 -5.91 -8.61
CA ARG A 73 -16.79 -6.65 -9.79
C ARG A 73 -15.29 -6.51 -9.99
N MET A 74 -14.62 -7.63 -10.19
CA MET A 74 -13.20 -7.69 -10.50
C MET A 74 -13.01 -7.88 -12.01
N ASN A 75 -13.06 -6.79 -12.79
CA ASN A 75 -12.71 -6.81 -14.21
C ASN A 75 -11.33 -6.15 -14.45
N PRO A 76 -10.27 -6.94 -14.69
CA PRO A 76 -8.92 -6.41 -14.93
C PRO A 76 -8.85 -5.40 -16.08
N GLU A 77 -9.64 -5.57 -17.14
CA GLU A 77 -9.64 -4.64 -18.27
C GLU A 77 -10.16 -3.24 -17.92
N SER A 78 -10.88 -3.10 -16.81
CA SER A 78 -11.41 -1.81 -16.36
C SER A 78 -10.39 -0.97 -15.61
N VAL A 79 -9.35 -1.61 -15.06
CA VAL A 79 -8.35 -0.96 -14.18
C VAL A 79 -7.71 0.24 -14.88
N SER A 80 -7.20 0.07 -16.10
CA SER A 80 -6.56 1.17 -16.84
C SER A 80 -7.54 2.17 -17.48
N LYS A 81 -8.86 1.90 -17.45
CA LYS A 81 -9.90 2.70 -18.12
C LYS A 81 -10.49 3.80 -17.24
N ASN A 82 -10.03 3.95 -16.00
CA ASN A 82 -10.51 4.99 -15.08
C ASN A 82 -9.39 5.57 -14.20
N ALA A 83 -9.63 6.77 -13.68
CA ALA A 83 -8.64 7.53 -12.92
C ALA A 83 -8.29 6.94 -11.54
N PHE A 84 -9.03 5.93 -11.07
CA PHE A 84 -8.82 5.33 -9.75
C PHE A 84 -8.17 3.95 -9.82
N PHE A 85 -7.86 3.44 -11.01
CA PHE A 85 -7.37 2.06 -11.18
C PHE A 85 -8.33 1.03 -10.57
N CYS A 86 -9.64 1.31 -10.58
CA CYS A 86 -10.65 0.43 -9.99
C CYS A 86 -11.12 -0.61 -11.03
N PRO A 87 -11.23 -1.90 -10.68
CA PRO A 87 -11.69 -2.92 -11.61
C PRO A 87 -13.23 -2.91 -11.82
N ASP A 88 -13.96 -2.04 -11.10
CA ASP A 88 -15.40 -1.87 -11.20
C ASP A 88 -15.75 -0.45 -11.67
N MET A 89 -16.15 -0.30 -12.94
CA MET A 89 -16.50 1.01 -13.51
C MET A 89 -17.68 1.69 -12.79
N LYS A 90 -18.64 0.91 -12.23
CA LYS A 90 -19.76 1.50 -11.49
C LYS A 90 -19.29 2.02 -10.14
N ALA A 91 -18.41 1.29 -9.45
CA ALA A 91 -17.77 1.76 -8.23
C ALA A 91 -16.91 3.00 -8.53
N ALA A 92 -16.10 2.98 -9.59
CA ALA A 92 -15.24 4.10 -10.00
C ALA A 92 -16.04 5.40 -10.24
N LEU A 93 -17.23 5.32 -10.84
CA LEU A 93 -18.12 6.48 -10.99
C LEU A 93 -18.62 7.03 -9.65
N LYS A 94 -18.97 6.15 -8.70
CA LYS A 94 -19.38 6.55 -7.34
C LYS A 94 -18.20 7.16 -6.58
N MET A 95 -17.02 6.55 -6.66
CA MET A 95 -15.75 7.04 -6.12
C MET A 95 -15.46 8.47 -6.62
N GLY A 96 -15.63 8.71 -7.93
CA GLY A 96 -15.45 10.04 -8.52
C GLY A 96 -16.43 11.10 -8.00
N LYS A 97 -17.68 10.72 -7.71
CA LYS A 97 -18.65 11.62 -7.07
C LYS A 97 -18.24 11.95 -5.64
N LEU A 98 -17.92 10.93 -4.84
CA LEU A 98 -17.47 11.09 -3.46
C LEU A 98 -16.21 11.96 -3.35
N VAL A 99 -15.21 11.73 -4.21
CA VAL A 99 -13.98 12.54 -4.24
C VAL A 99 -14.29 14.02 -4.49
N LYS A 100 -15.23 14.32 -5.40
CA LYS A 100 -15.66 15.72 -5.65
C LYS A 100 -16.36 16.32 -4.44
N GLU A 101 -17.19 15.56 -3.74
CA GLU A 101 -17.91 16.00 -2.54
C GLU A 101 -16.95 16.25 -1.37
N VAL A 102 -16.04 15.32 -1.11
CA VAL A 102 -14.99 15.44 -0.08
C VAL A 102 -14.08 16.64 -0.38
N LYS A 103 -13.69 16.84 -1.65
CA LYS A 103 -12.90 18.01 -2.07
C LYS A 103 -13.61 19.33 -1.75
N LYS A 104 -14.92 19.43 -2.00
CA LYS A 104 -15.70 20.64 -1.68
C LYS A 104 -15.76 20.93 -0.18
N LYS A 105 -15.68 19.88 0.65
CA LYS A 105 -15.62 20.00 2.12
C LYS A 105 -14.21 20.34 2.63
N GLY A 106 -13.21 20.40 1.75
CA GLY A 106 -11.83 20.66 2.13
C GLY A 106 -11.15 19.50 2.85
N ASP A 107 -11.63 18.27 2.66
CA ASP A 107 -11.19 17.06 3.39
C ASP A 107 -10.52 16.05 2.44
N SER A 108 -10.15 14.87 2.95
CA SER A 108 -9.51 13.78 2.23
C SER A 108 -10.08 12.41 2.60
N ILE A 109 -9.81 11.39 1.78
CA ILE A 109 -10.27 10.01 2.01
C ILE A 109 -9.17 8.99 1.72
N GLY A 110 -9.18 7.92 2.52
CA GLY A 110 -8.33 6.73 2.34
C GLY A 110 -9.01 5.66 1.48
N GLY A 111 -8.42 4.48 1.44
CA GLY A 111 -8.94 3.35 0.68
C GLY A 111 -8.09 2.10 0.81
N ILE A 112 -8.39 1.12 -0.04
CA ILE A 112 -7.71 -0.18 -0.08
C ILE A 112 -7.24 -0.46 -1.51
N VAL A 113 -5.96 -0.82 -1.62
CA VAL A 113 -5.35 -1.34 -2.84
C VAL A 113 -5.19 -2.84 -2.71
N GLU A 114 -5.56 -3.58 -3.74
CA GLU A 114 -5.27 -5.00 -3.89
C GLU A 114 -4.10 -5.18 -4.85
N ILE A 115 -3.17 -6.05 -4.51
CA ILE A 115 -1.99 -6.39 -5.32
C ILE A 115 -1.99 -7.90 -5.52
N GLU A 116 -1.69 -8.32 -6.75
CA GLU A 116 -1.46 -9.70 -7.11
C GLU A 116 -0.07 -9.87 -7.70
N ALA A 117 0.64 -10.91 -7.28
CA ALA A 117 1.82 -11.40 -8.00
C ALA A 117 1.55 -12.82 -8.53
N ARG A 118 1.67 -12.97 -9.85
CA ARG A 118 1.37 -14.20 -10.61
C ARG A 118 2.67 -14.77 -11.18
N GLY A 119 2.72 -16.08 -11.33
CA GLY A 119 3.90 -16.79 -11.87
C GLY A 119 5.05 -16.96 -10.87
N VAL A 120 4.85 -16.62 -9.60
CA VAL A 120 5.87 -16.78 -8.56
C VAL A 120 6.10 -18.28 -8.31
N PRO A 121 7.34 -18.80 -8.42
CA PRO A 121 7.61 -20.22 -8.19
C PRO A 121 7.39 -20.59 -6.71
N ALA A 122 7.21 -21.88 -6.43
CA ALA A 122 7.26 -22.36 -5.04
C ALA A 122 8.68 -22.21 -4.49
N GLY A 123 8.78 -21.97 -3.19
CA GLY A 123 10.05 -22.00 -2.48
C GLY A 123 10.76 -20.66 -2.35
N LEU A 124 10.11 -19.52 -2.64
CA LEU A 124 10.66 -18.19 -2.31
C LEU A 124 10.27 -17.79 -0.89
N GLY A 125 11.23 -17.33 -0.10
CA GLY A 125 11.03 -16.93 1.30
C GLY A 125 11.89 -17.75 2.26
N GLU A 126 12.05 -17.25 3.48
CA GLU A 126 12.78 -17.95 4.55
C GLU A 126 11.84 -18.46 5.65
N PRO A 127 12.21 -19.50 6.42
CA PRO A 127 11.30 -20.12 7.39
C PRO A 127 11.07 -19.30 8.68
N VAL A 128 11.94 -18.34 9.01
CA VAL A 128 11.91 -17.68 10.34
C VAL A 128 11.92 -16.15 10.25
N PHE A 129 13.05 -15.53 9.88
CA PHE A 129 13.24 -14.08 10.03
C PHE A 129 12.91 -13.27 8.78
N ASP A 130 13.22 -13.81 7.60
CA ASP A 130 12.97 -13.17 6.30
C ASP A 130 11.84 -13.91 5.56
N LYS A 131 10.74 -14.18 6.26
CA LYS A 131 9.55 -14.76 5.64
C LYS A 131 9.05 -13.84 4.53
N LEU A 132 8.62 -14.42 3.41
CA LEU A 132 8.21 -13.65 2.23
C LEU A 132 7.04 -12.70 2.54
N ASP A 133 6.02 -13.16 3.27
CA ASP A 133 4.90 -12.35 3.73
C ASP A 133 5.32 -11.23 4.69
N ALA A 134 6.27 -11.51 5.59
CA ALA A 134 6.81 -10.53 6.53
C ALA A 134 7.58 -9.41 5.80
N ASP A 135 8.41 -9.75 4.82
CA ASP A 135 9.15 -8.76 4.02
C ASP A 135 8.23 -7.99 3.06
N ILE A 136 7.22 -8.63 2.48
CA ILE A 136 6.18 -7.94 1.70
C ILE A 136 5.45 -6.94 2.60
N ALA A 137 5.02 -7.37 3.80
CA ALA A 137 4.34 -6.52 4.76
C ALA A 137 5.22 -5.34 5.20
N LYS A 138 6.50 -5.58 5.48
CA LYS A 138 7.49 -4.54 5.80
C LYS A 138 7.66 -3.55 4.64
N GLY A 139 7.83 -4.06 3.42
CA GLY A 139 7.97 -3.25 2.21
C GLY A 139 6.78 -2.32 2.00
N LEU A 140 5.57 -2.86 2.11
CA LEU A 140 4.32 -2.11 1.93
C LEU A 140 4.01 -1.17 3.11
N MET A 141 4.18 -1.62 4.35
CA MET A 141 3.97 -0.80 5.55
C MET A 141 4.96 0.37 5.65
N SER A 142 6.12 0.25 5.00
CA SER A 142 7.09 1.35 4.92
C SER A 142 6.68 2.47 3.95
N ILE A 143 5.62 2.29 3.16
CA ILE A 143 5.06 3.35 2.30
C ILE A 143 4.29 4.35 3.17
N GLY A 144 4.50 5.64 2.93
CA GLY A 144 3.77 6.69 3.63
C GLY A 144 2.25 6.50 3.54
N ALA A 145 1.56 6.72 4.66
CA ALA A 145 0.10 6.55 4.82
C ALA A 145 -0.44 5.11 4.81
N VAL A 146 0.37 4.08 4.57
CA VAL A 146 -0.06 2.69 4.78
C VAL A 146 -0.21 2.41 6.29
N LYS A 147 -1.33 1.78 6.66
CA LYS A 147 -1.68 1.46 8.05
C LYS A 147 -2.04 0.00 8.29
N GLY A 148 -2.23 -0.79 7.24
CA GLY A 148 -2.56 -2.21 7.32
C GLY A 148 -2.11 -2.94 6.06
N VAL A 149 -1.63 -4.18 6.23
CA VAL A 149 -1.31 -5.10 5.14
C VAL A 149 -1.94 -6.45 5.47
N GLU A 150 -2.59 -7.05 4.48
CA GLU A 150 -3.20 -8.37 4.54
C GLU A 150 -2.58 -9.27 3.47
N ILE A 151 -2.39 -10.55 3.78
CA ILE A 151 -2.03 -11.59 2.81
C ILE A 151 -3.19 -12.59 2.73
N GLY A 152 -3.60 -12.94 1.51
CA GLY A 152 -4.71 -13.87 1.25
C GLY A 152 -6.01 -13.42 1.87
N ALA A 153 -6.62 -14.27 2.70
CA ALA A 153 -7.83 -13.96 3.45
C ALA A 153 -7.64 -12.76 4.41
N GLY A 154 -6.42 -12.50 4.87
CA GLY A 154 -6.13 -11.34 5.72
C GLY A 154 -6.84 -11.41 7.07
N PHE A 155 -7.42 -10.29 7.51
CA PHE A 155 -8.14 -10.24 8.79
C PHE A 155 -9.41 -11.11 8.80
N SER A 156 -9.96 -11.52 7.64
CA SER A 156 -11.12 -12.42 7.63
C SER A 156 -10.79 -13.83 8.11
N ALA A 157 -9.51 -14.25 8.03
CA ALA A 157 -9.05 -15.53 8.54
C ALA A 157 -9.28 -15.69 10.06
N ALA A 158 -9.27 -14.58 10.81
CA ALA A 158 -9.52 -14.59 12.25
C ALA A 158 -10.98 -14.93 12.62
N GLY A 159 -11.90 -14.83 11.67
CA GLY A 159 -13.34 -15.06 11.87
C GLY A 159 -13.86 -16.41 11.37
N ILE A 160 -12.99 -17.30 10.89
CA ILE A 160 -13.38 -18.59 10.30
C ILE A 160 -12.66 -19.76 10.97
N THR A 161 -13.23 -20.96 10.87
CA THR A 161 -12.67 -22.19 11.45
C THR A 161 -11.50 -22.72 10.62
N GLY A 162 -10.68 -23.61 11.19
CA GLY A 162 -9.57 -24.25 10.46
C GLY A 162 -10.05 -25.05 9.23
N SER A 163 -11.17 -25.76 9.32
CA SER A 163 -11.78 -26.45 8.17
C SER A 163 -12.23 -25.52 7.07
N GLU A 164 -12.58 -24.28 7.40
CA GLU A 164 -12.88 -23.26 6.42
C GLU A 164 -11.60 -22.60 5.90
N ASN A 165 -10.61 -22.30 6.73
CA ASN A 165 -9.41 -21.57 6.32
C ASN A 165 -8.42 -22.41 5.52
N ASN A 166 -8.27 -23.69 5.84
CA ASN A 166 -7.27 -24.55 5.22
C ASN A 166 -7.54 -24.71 3.72
N ASP A 167 -6.53 -24.46 2.91
CA ASP A 167 -6.58 -24.70 1.46
C ASP A 167 -6.32 -26.19 1.17
N PRO A 168 -7.31 -26.96 0.68
CA PRO A 168 -7.12 -28.40 0.42
C PRO A 168 -6.10 -28.65 -0.69
N ILE A 169 -5.29 -29.70 -0.56
CA ILE A 169 -4.21 -30.06 -1.49
C ILE A 169 -4.63 -31.28 -2.32
N THR A 170 -4.46 -31.18 -3.64
CA THR A 170 -4.63 -32.28 -4.60
C THR A 170 -3.35 -32.49 -5.41
N PRO A 171 -3.23 -33.55 -6.23
CA PRO A 171 -2.07 -33.74 -7.11
C PRO A 171 -1.83 -32.57 -8.08
N GLU A 172 -2.85 -31.79 -8.40
CA GLU A 172 -2.79 -30.63 -9.31
C GLU A 172 -2.43 -29.31 -8.60
N GLY A 173 -2.54 -29.25 -7.27
CA GLY A 173 -2.25 -28.05 -6.46
C GLY A 173 -3.27 -27.80 -5.35
N PHE A 174 -3.35 -26.55 -4.88
CA PHE A 174 -4.35 -26.14 -3.89
C PHE A 174 -5.71 -25.87 -4.55
N LEU A 175 -6.82 -26.26 -3.91
CA LEU A 175 -8.18 -26.01 -4.42
C LEU A 175 -8.66 -24.58 -4.16
N THR A 176 -8.12 -23.92 -3.13
CA THR A 176 -8.43 -22.53 -2.76
C THR A 176 -7.12 -21.81 -2.42
N ASN A 177 -7.19 -20.48 -2.27
CA ASN A 177 -6.01 -19.65 -2.00
C ASN A 177 -6.26 -18.66 -0.85
N LYS A 178 -6.71 -19.16 0.30
CA LYS A 178 -6.91 -18.37 1.52
C LYS A 178 -5.59 -17.98 2.16
N ALA A 179 -4.55 -18.79 1.97
CA ALA A 179 -3.17 -18.48 2.32
C ALA A 179 -2.59 -17.31 1.51
N GLY A 180 -3.14 -16.99 0.35
CA GLY A 180 -2.69 -15.88 -0.48
C GLY A 180 -1.30 -16.11 -1.07
N GLY A 181 -1.04 -17.32 -1.56
CA GLY A 181 0.20 -17.69 -2.26
C GLY A 181 1.39 -17.96 -1.36
N ILE A 182 1.25 -17.83 -0.03
CA ILE A 182 2.35 -17.94 0.94
C ILE A 182 1.92 -18.80 2.11
N LEU A 183 2.67 -19.87 2.39
CA LEU A 183 2.46 -20.77 3.52
C LEU A 183 3.74 -20.88 4.35
N ALA A 184 3.61 -20.70 5.67
CA ALA A 184 4.74 -20.68 6.60
C ALA A 184 5.87 -19.69 6.22
N GLY A 185 5.54 -18.62 5.47
CA GLY A 185 6.51 -17.63 5.00
C GLY A 185 7.19 -17.95 3.66
N ILE A 186 6.76 -19.02 2.98
CA ILE A 186 7.33 -19.49 1.71
C ILE A 186 6.24 -19.53 0.64
N SER A 187 6.55 -19.11 -0.60
CA SER A 187 5.62 -19.15 -1.72
C SER A 187 5.21 -20.57 -2.09
N ASN A 188 3.93 -20.78 -2.43
CA ASN A 188 3.34 -22.09 -2.72
C ASN A 188 2.97 -22.31 -4.21
N ARG A 189 3.31 -21.36 -5.10
CA ARG A 189 2.92 -21.22 -6.55
C ARG A 189 1.57 -20.56 -6.83
N ASP A 190 0.66 -20.50 -5.87
CA ASP A 190 -0.58 -19.76 -6.11
C ASP A 190 -0.29 -18.26 -6.25
N VAL A 191 -1.30 -17.54 -6.75
CA VAL A 191 -1.24 -16.07 -6.83
C VAL A 191 -0.99 -15.51 -5.43
N ILE A 192 0.08 -14.74 -5.27
CA ILE A 192 0.27 -13.99 -4.04
C ILE A 192 -0.73 -12.85 -4.04
N SER A 193 -1.69 -12.88 -3.11
CA SER A 193 -2.77 -11.90 -3.00
C SER A 193 -2.57 -11.06 -1.75
N ILE A 194 -2.57 -9.73 -1.93
CA ILE A 194 -2.21 -8.77 -0.89
C ILE A 194 -3.24 -7.65 -0.88
N ARG A 195 -3.65 -7.16 0.29
CA ARG A 195 -4.39 -5.90 0.42
C ARG A 195 -3.68 -4.91 1.32
N VAL A 196 -3.75 -3.64 0.96
CA VAL A 196 -3.06 -2.54 1.64
C VAL A 196 -4.06 -1.44 1.99
N ALA A 197 -4.21 -1.17 3.29
CA ALA A 197 -5.05 -0.11 3.80
C ALA A 197 -4.26 1.20 3.89
N VAL A 198 -4.73 2.24 3.19
CA VAL A 198 -4.08 3.55 3.12
C VAL A 198 -4.98 4.59 3.78
N LYS A 199 -4.45 5.31 4.77
CA LYS A 199 -5.19 6.35 5.49
C LYS A 199 -5.43 7.60 4.60
N PRO A 200 -6.41 8.46 4.93
CA PRO A 200 -6.58 9.76 4.29
C PRO A 200 -5.32 10.64 4.35
N ILE A 201 -5.19 11.55 3.38
CA ILE A 201 -4.05 12.48 3.33
C ILE A 201 -4.17 13.49 4.48
N PRO A 202 -3.18 13.64 5.37
CA PRO A 202 -3.37 14.45 6.57
C PRO A 202 -3.49 15.97 6.33
N SER A 203 -2.95 16.47 5.22
CA SER A 203 -3.03 17.90 4.87
C SER A 203 -4.37 18.22 4.20
N ILE A 204 -5.27 18.82 4.98
CA ILE A 204 -6.63 19.20 4.60
C ILE A 204 -6.90 20.69 4.90
N GLU A 205 -7.91 21.25 4.22
CA GLU A 205 -8.32 22.65 4.40
C GLU A 205 -9.20 22.84 5.64
N THR A 206 -9.92 21.80 6.08
CA THR A 206 -10.66 21.80 7.34
C THR A 206 -9.72 22.13 8.50
N GLU A 207 -10.17 23.03 9.38
CA GLU A 207 -9.39 23.44 10.55
C GLU A 207 -9.21 22.28 11.52
N GLN A 208 -7.99 22.11 12.02
CA GLN A 208 -7.62 21.06 12.96
C GLN A 208 -6.93 21.65 14.18
N ASN A 209 -7.17 21.06 15.35
CA ASN A 209 -6.43 21.36 16.57
C ASN A 209 -5.03 20.75 16.51
N THR A 210 -4.04 21.49 17.00
CA THR A 210 -2.65 21.04 17.12
C THR A 210 -1.93 21.82 18.23
N ILE A 211 -0.62 21.63 18.35
CA ILE A 211 0.27 22.41 19.20
C ILE A 211 1.40 23.01 18.35
N ASP A 212 1.96 24.12 18.83
CA ASP A 212 3.23 24.66 18.32
C ASP A 212 4.45 23.94 18.94
N ILE A 213 5.64 24.30 18.47
CA ILE A 213 6.92 23.78 18.96
C ILE A 213 7.18 24.06 20.45
N SER A 214 6.45 25.00 21.06
CA SER A 214 6.52 25.31 22.50
C SER A 214 5.49 24.51 23.32
N GLY A 215 4.66 23.69 22.66
CA GLY A 215 3.61 22.90 23.29
C GLY A 215 2.30 23.65 23.52
N LYS A 216 2.15 24.88 23.03
CA LYS A 216 0.92 25.66 23.20
C LYS A 216 -0.11 25.26 22.14
N GLN A 217 -1.37 25.19 22.55
CA GLN A 217 -2.48 24.86 21.65
C GLN A 217 -2.62 25.90 20.54
N ARG A 218 -2.80 25.40 19.31
CA ARG A 218 -3.00 26.19 18.09
C ARG A 218 -3.99 25.47 17.17
N THR A 219 -4.47 26.18 16.15
CA THR A 219 -5.18 25.56 15.03
C THR A 219 -4.35 25.63 13.75
N ILE A 220 -4.64 24.72 12.83
CA ILE A 220 -4.01 24.68 11.51
C ILE A 220 -5.03 24.34 10.43
N SER A 221 -4.93 25.02 9.30
CA SER A 221 -5.64 24.72 8.05
C SER A 221 -4.61 24.74 6.90
N VAL A 222 -4.49 23.63 6.17
CA VAL A 222 -3.51 23.46 5.10
C VAL A 222 -4.17 23.71 3.75
N LYS A 223 -4.07 24.96 3.27
CA LYS A 223 -4.63 25.39 1.98
C LYS A 223 -3.62 25.15 0.85
N GLY A 224 -4.09 24.62 -0.27
CA GLY A 224 -3.27 24.39 -1.46
C GLY A 224 -3.84 23.32 -2.39
N ARG A 225 -3.14 23.04 -3.48
CA ARG A 225 -3.49 21.93 -4.39
C ARG A 225 -3.01 20.61 -3.79
N HIS A 226 -3.74 20.09 -2.81
CA HIS A 226 -3.51 18.76 -2.25
C HIS A 226 -4.39 17.72 -2.93
N ASP A 227 -3.86 16.51 -3.05
CA ASP A 227 -4.66 15.37 -3.50
C ASP A 227 -5.70 15.05 -2.43
N VAL A 228 -6.91 14.67 -2.85
CA VAL A 228 -7.99 14.24 -1.94
C VAL A 228 -7.77 12.80 -1.47
N SER A 229 -7.02 12.01 -2.23
CA SER A 229 -6.64 10.64 -1.86
C SER A 229 -5.32 10.24 -2.52
N ALA A 230 -4.53 9.46 -1.80
CA ALA A 230 -3.28 8.89 -2.30
C ALA A 230 -3.49 7.65 -3.18
N ILE A 231 -4.68 7.04 -3.13
CA ILE A 231 -4.96 5.69 -3.66
C ILE A 231 -4.60 5.53 -5.15
N PRO A 232 -4.98 6.43 -6.08
CA PRO A 232 -4.61 6.22 -7.49
C PRO A 232 -3.09 6.16 -7.71
N ARG A 233 -2.32 6.93 -6.93
CA ARG A 233 -0.87 7.04 -7.08
C ARG A 233 -0.11 5.96 -6.31
N VAL A 234 -0.70 5.41 -5.25
CA VAL A 234 -0.03 4.42 -4.41
C VAL A 234 0.00 3.04 -5.05
N ASN A 235 -0.91 2.73 -5.98
CA ASN A 235 -0.95 1.47 -6.74
C ASN A 235 0.44 1.12 -7.32
N VAL A 236 1.03 2.02 -8.11
CA VAL A 236 2.37 1.79 -8.72
C VAL A 236 3.50 1.69 -7.70
N VAL A 237 3.35 2.32 -6.53
CA VAL A 237 4.35 2.22 -5.44
C VAL A 237 4.25 0.86 -4.75
N CYS A 238 3.03 0.35 -4.55
CA CYS A 238 2.78 -0.98 -4.01
C CYS A 238 3.34 -2.06 -4.95
N GLU A 239 3.06 -1.96 -6.26
CA GLU A 239 3.64 -2.86 -7.27
C GLU A 239 5.16 -2.86 -7.22
N ALA A 240 5.78 -1.68 -7.15
CA ALA A 240 7.23 -1.55 -7.06
C ALA A 240 7.80 -2.23 -5.80
N MET A 241 7.18 -2.01 -4.64
CA MET A 241 7.66 -2.61 -3.38
C MET A 241 7.50 -4.13 -3.36
N VAL A 242 6.39 -4.66 -3.87
CA VAL A 242 6.19 -6.12 -3.99
C VAL A 242 7.19 -6.72 -4.99
N SER A 243 7.40 -6.06 -6.13
CA SER A 243 8.39 -6.48 -7.13
C SER A 243 9.81 -6.54 -6.57
N LEU A 244 10.20 -5.52 -5.78
CA LEU A 244 11.51 -5.48 -5.13
C LEU A 244 11.72 -6.65 -4.16
N VAL A 245 10.72 -6.95 -3.33
CA VAL A 245 10.80 -8.05 -2.37
C VAL A 245 10.85 -9.41 -3.07
N ILE A 246 10.00 -9.63 -4.08
CA ILE A 246 10.01 -10.91 -4.83
C ILE A 246 11.33 -11.07 -5.58
N ALA A 247 11.87 -10.01 -6.19
CA ALA A 247 13.15 -10.06 -6.88
C ALA A 247 14.31 -10.38 -5.93
N ASP A 248 14.32 -9.81 -4.72
CA ASP A 248 15.31 -10.12 -3.70
C ASP A 248 15.26 -11.60 -3.30
N HIS A 249 14.09 -12.12 -2.93
CA HIS A 249 13.90 -13.53 -2.58
C HIS A 249 14.23 -14.50 -3.73
N LEU A 250 13.88 -14.14 -4.96
CA LEU A 250 14.26 -14.90 -6.15
C LEU A 250 15.78 -14.98 -6.33
N LEU A 251 16.50 -13.88 -6.15
CA LEU A 251 17.95 -13.83 -6.30
C LEU A 251 18.66 -14.58 -5.17
N ARG A 252 18.15 -14.51 -3.93
CA ARG A 252 18.62 -15.32 -2.79
C ARG A 252 18.48 -16.80 -3.10
N GLN A 253 17.30 -17.24 -3.56
CA GLN A 253 17.06 -18.64 -3.89
C GLN A 253 18.02 -19.14 -4.98
N ARG A 254 18.28 -18.33 -6.00
CA ARG A 254 19.24 -18.67 -7.08
C ARG A 254 20.68 -18.82 -6.60
N ALA A 255 21.06 -18.16 -5.51
CA ALA A 255 22.40 -18.26 -4.97
C ALA A 255 22.64 -19.62 -4.28
N ILE A 256 21.58 -20.27 -3.79
CA ILE A 256 21.65 -21.55 -3.07
C ILE A 256 21.26 -22.77 -3.93
N THR A 257 20.57 -22.57 -5.05
CA THR A 257 20.18 -23.66 -5.98
C THR A 257 21.17 -23.88 -7.13
N ARG A 258 22.33 -23.22 -7.10
CA ARG A 258 23.43 -23.42 -8.04
C ARG A 258 24.29 -24.63 -7.71
#